data_AF-A0A1V6F5D7-F1
#
_entry.id   AF-A0A1V6F5D7-F1
#
_cell.length_a   1.000
_cell.length_b   1.000
_cell.length_c   1.000
_cell.angle_alpha   90.00
_cell.angle_beta   90.00
_cell.angle_gamma   90.00
#
_symmetry.space_group_name_H-M   'P 1'
#
loop_
_entity.id
_entity.type
_entity.pdbx_description
1 polymer ?
#
loop_
_entity_poly.entity_id
_entity_poly.type
_entity_poly.pdbx_seq_one_letter_code
_entity_poly.pdbx_strand_id
1 'polypeptide(L)'
;MIHGHGTPQGVYFPHTGTRCSEDTVTLISPEMIDRIVLTEMDRLAKTFGGLFVHFCGQHPSLLEQVCRMNIVHALDLGNPEFYDTRKVMEICAATGTVLHSRVASLPGETWQNYIRRIAALTRETGARLLLRPTLFPESREEAAEMQALWHEYT
;
A
#
# COMPACT_ATOMS: atom_id res chain seq x y z
N MET A 1 6.11 -6.94 -17.05
CA MET A 1 6.00 -6.33 -15.72
C MET A 1 5.18 -5.05 -15.86
N ILE A 2 3.96 -4.98 -15.32
CA ILE A 2 3.19 -3.73 -15.29
C ILE A 2 3.76 -2.90 -14.14
N HIS A 3 4.53 -1.87 -14.46
CA HIS A 3 5.06 -0.89 -13.53
C HIS A 3 3.96 0.15 -13.28
N GLY A 4 3.41 0.19 -12.06
CA GLY A 4 2.15 0.87 -11.72
C GLY A 4 2.24 2.39 -11.65
N HIS A 5 2.93 3.04 -12.60
CA HIS A 5 3.10 4.49 -12.63
C HIS A 5 1.84 5.28 -13.00
N GLY A 6 0.81 4.57 -13.45
CA GLY A 6 -0.53 5.06 -13.61
C GLY A 6 -1.39 3.83 -13.85
N THR A 7 -2.14 3.39 -12.83
CA THR A 7 -3.16 2.38 -13.10
C THR A 7 -4.13 2.99 -14.12
N PRO A 8 -4.53 2.27 -15.19
CA PRO A 8 -5.64 2.73 -16.03
C PRO A 8 -6.97 2.84 -15.22
N GLN A 9 -6.95 2.33 -13.99
CA GLN A 9 -8.00 2.34 -12.97
C GLN A 9 -7.76 3.46 -11.94
N GLY A 10 -7.22 4.61 -12.36
CA GLY A 10 -6.70 5.66 -11.48
C GLY A 10 -7.56 5.93 -10.24
N VAL A 11 -6.96 5.82 -9.06
CA VAL A 11 -7.64 6.14 -7.80
C VAL A 11 -7.49 7.64 -7.55
N TYR A 12 -8.61 8.33 -7.34
CA TYR A 12 -8.61 9.71 -6.89
C TYR A 12 -8.57 9.77 -5.36
N PHE A 13 -7.53 10.40 -4.81
CA PHE A 13 -7.43 10.70 -3.40
C PHE A 13 -7.62 12.21 -3.18
N PRO A 14 -8.70 12.64 -2.50
CA PRO A 14 -8.92 14.06 -2.27
C PRO A 14 -7.78 14.62 -1.41
N HIS A 15 -7.28 15.79 -1.79
CA HIS A 15 -6.16 16.47 -1.12
C HIS A 15 -4.83 15.70 -1.14
N THR A 16 -4.66 14.66 -1.97
CA THR A 16 -3.37 14.00 -2.21
C THR A 16 -2.88 14.40 -3.59
N GLY A 17 -2.05 15.44 -3.67
CA GLY A 17 -1.72 16.06 -4.96
C GLY A 17 -0.54 15.45 -5.69
N THR A 18 0.28 14.62 -5.03
CA THR A 18 1.50 14.06 -5.64
C THR A 18 1.72 12.60 -5.26
N ARG A 19 2.18 11.80 -6.23
CA ARG A 19 2.75 10.47 -6.00
C ARG A 19 4.27 10.59 -5.91
N CYS A 20 4.88 10.08 -4.83
CA CYS A 20 6.33 10.01 -4.64
C CYS A 20 6.81 8.56 -4.81
N SER A 21 7.79 8.35 -5.69
CA SER A 21 8.43 7.03 -5.89
C SER A 21 9.81 7.05 -5.23
N GLU A 22 9.90 6.53 -4.01
CA GLU A 22 11.08 6.58 -3.14
C GLU A 22 11.94 5.31 -3.25
N ASP A 23 12.09 4.75 -4.46
CA ASP A 23 12.77 3.45 -4.66
C ASP A 23 14.25 3.48 -4.23
N THR A 24 14.97 4.57 -4.53
CA THR A 24 16.38 4.73 -4.16
C THR A 24 16.59 5.05 -2.68
N VAL A 25 15.53 5.47 -1.97
CA VAL A 25 15.61 5.80 -0.55
C VAL A 25 15.90 4.56 0.30
N THR A 26 15.60 3.37 -0.22
CA THR A 26 15.96 2.10 0.42
C THR A 26 17.47 1.86 0.54
N LEU A 27 18.31 2.68 -0.11
CA LEU A 27 19.78 2.55 -0.11
C LEU A 27 20.48 3.43 0.94
N ILE A 28 19.74 4.25 1.68
CA ILE A 28 20.31 5.21 2.64
C ILE A 28 19.84 4.93 4.07
N SER A 29 20.59 5.42 5.06
CA SER A 29 20.29 5.13 6.47
C SER A 29 19.00 5.82 6.95
N PRO A 30 18.33 5.31 8.00
CA PRO A 30 17.17 5.97 8.60
C PRO A 30 17.42 7.42 9.02
N GLU A 31 18.65 7.76 9.43
CA GLU A 31 19.03 9.14 9.76
C GLU A 31 19.08 10.04 8.52
N MET A 32 19.62 9.53 7.40
CA MET A 32 19.63 10.26 6.14
C MET A 32 18.21 10.45 5.59
N ILE A 33 17.36 9.44 5.74
CA ILE A 33 15.94 9.51 5.37
C ILE A 33 15.28 10.66 6.13
N ASP A 34 15.41 10.69 7.46
CA ASP A 34 14.81 11.70 8.32
C ASP A 34 15.26 13.12 7.95
N ARG A 35 16.58 13.30 7.82
CA ARG A 35 17.18 14.62 7.59
C ARG A 35 16.94 15.15 6.18
N ILE A 36 16.97 14.28 5.18
CA ILE A 36 16.99 14.67 3.76
C ILE A 36 15.63 14.39 3.13
N VAL A 37 15.19 13.13 3.13
CA VAL A 37 14.01 12.70 2.35
C VAL A 37 12.73 13.23 2.96
N LEU A 38 12.49 13.02 4.25
CA LEU A 38 11.24 13.44 4.89
C LEU A 38 11.08 14.98 4.87
N THR A 39 12.20 15.71 4.98
CA THR A 39 12.22 17.18 4.84
C THR A 39 11.74 17.64 3.47
N GLU A 40 12.18 17.00 2.38
CA GLU A 40 11.74 17.36 1.03
C GLU A 40 10.30 16.91 0.76
N MET A 41 9.88 15.75 1.29
CA MET A 41 8.49 15.30 1.25
C MET A 41 7.54 16.33 1.90
N ASP A 42 7.92 16.91 3.05
CA ASP A 42 7.13 17.96 3.71
C ASP A 42 6.99 19.23 2.85
N ARG A 43 8.04 19.63 2.14
CA ARG A 43 8.00 20.77 1.21
C ARG A 43 7.11 20.50 -0.01
N LEU A 44 7.19 19.29 -0.57
CA LEU A 44 6.31 18.85 -1.64
C LEU A 44 4.85 18.90 -1.19
N ALA A 45 4.58 18.39 0.02
CA ALA A 45 3.24 18.37 0.58
C ALA A 45 2.67 19.78 0.82
N LYS A 46 3.48 20.72 1.31
CA LYS A 46 3.04 22.13 1.43
C LYS A 46 2.62 22.76 0.10
N THR A 47 3.18 22.29 -1.01
CA THR A 47 2.91 22.83 -2.35
C THR A 47 1.72 22.13 -3.01
N PHE A 48 1.63 20.81 -2.89
CA PHE A 48 0.69 19.99 -3.64
C PHE A 48 -0.40 19.33 -2.78
N GLY A 49 -0.32 19.41 -1.45
CA GLY A 49 -1.22 18.76 -0.51
C GLY A 49 -0.60 17.49 0.10
N GLY A 50 -1.30 16.38 0.11
CA GLY A 50 -0.80 15.10 0.61
C GLY A 50 -0.01 14.31 -0.42
N LEU A 51 0.60 13.23 0.06
CA LEU A 51 1.47 12.35 -0.70
C LEU A 51 0.88 10.94 -0.78
N PHE A 52 1.00 10.35 -1.95
CA PHE A 52 0.89 8.91 -2.18
C PHE A 52 2.31 8.36 -2.36
N VAL A 53 2.80 7.62 -1.37
CA VAL A 53 4.19 7.12 -1.37
C VAL A 53 4.24 5.71 -1.95
N HIS A 54 5.21 5.50 -2.82
CA HIS A 54 5.58 4.20 -3.36
C HIS A 54 7.06 3.92 -3.11
N PHE A 55 7.42 2.69 -2.77
CA PHE A 55 8.81 2.23 -2.86
C PHE A 55 8.91 0.71 -3.04
N CYS A 56 9.93 0.28 -3.76
CA CYS A 56 10.32 -1.12 -3.94
C CYS A 56 11.32 -1.58 -2.86
N GLY A 57 11.50 -2.90 -2.73
CA GLY A 57 12.48 -3.49 -1.81
C GLY A 57 12.06 -3.49 -0.34
N GLN A 58 13.00 -3.86 0.53
CA GLN A 58 12.78 -4.04 1.96
C GLN A 58 13.49 -2.95 2.77
N HIS A 59 12.72 -2.06 3.41
CA HIS A 59 13.25 -1.04 4.30
C HIS A 59 12.26 -0.73 5.44
N PRO A 60 12.26 -1.50 6.54
CA PRO A 60 11.27 -1.36 7.63
C PRO A 60 11.22 0.03 8.27
N SER A 61 12.37 0.69 8.42
CA SER A 61 12.40 2.05 8.97
C SER A 61 11.76 3.07 8.03
N LEU A 62 11.89 2.89 6.71
CA LEU A 62 11.29 3.81 5.73
C LEU A 62 9.77 3.67 5.80
N LEU A 63 9.26 2.43 5.81
CA LEU A 63 7.84 2.14 6.00
C LEU A 63 7.28 2.86 7.23
N GLU A 64 7.93 2.71 8.40
CA GLU A 64 7.45 3.35 9.62
C GLU A 64 7.58 4.88 9.57
N GLN A 65 8.69 5.40 9.05
CA GLN A 65 8.94 6.84 8.95
C GLN A 65 7.93 7.52 8.02
N VAL A 66 7.66 6.97 6.83
CA VAL A 66 6.69 7.58 5.89
C VAL A 66 5.26 7.50 6.41
N CYS A 67 4.83 6.37 6.96
CA CYS A 67 3.47 6.23 7.47
C CYS A 67 3.19 7.15 8.67
N ARG A 68 4.21 7.49 9.48
CA ARG A 68 4.05 8.43 10.60
C ARG A 68 3.90 9.89 10.15
N MET A 69 4.19 10.21 8.89
CA MET A 69 4.00 11.55 8.38
C MET A 69 2.52 11.78 8.06
N ASN A 70 1.87 12.73 8.74
CA ASN A 70 0.46 13.06 8.50
C ASN A 70 0.17 13.53 7.05
N ILE A 71 1.20 13.91 6.30
CA ILE A 71 1.11 14.28 4.88
C ILE A 71 1.03 13.06 3.96
N VAL A 72 1.33 11.85 4.43
CA VAL A 72 1.27 10.61 3.64
C VAL A 72 -0.10 10.00 3.81
N HIS A 73 -0.93 10.08 2.77
CA HIS A 73 -2.32 9.62 2.80
C HIS A 73 -2.46 8.19 2.28
N ALA A 74 -1.55 7.76 1.42
CA ALA A 74 -1.57 6.42 0.83
C ALA A 74 -0.18 5.84 0.66
N LEU A 75 -0.09 4.51 0.72
CA LEU A 75 1.13 3.72 0.58
C LEU A 75 0.97 2.63 -0.49
N ASP A 76 1.99 2.45 -1.32
CA ASP A 76 2.14 1.34 -2.26
C ASP A 76 3.50 0.66 -2.13
N LEU A 77 3.54 -0.62 -1.77
CA LEU A 77 4.77 -1.41 -1.72
C LEU A 77 4.99 -2.13 -3.05
N GLY A 78 6.15 -1.92 -3.66
CA GLY A 78 6.55 -2.58 -4.90
C GLY A 78 6.80 -4.09 -4.73
N ASN A 79 7.28 -4.50 -3.56
CA ASN A 79 7.61 -5.88 -3.20
C ASN A 79 6.91 -6.28 -1.88
N PRO A 80 5.58 -6.46 -1.87
CA PRO A 80 4.86 -6.82 -0.66
C PRO A 80 5.30 -8.16 -0.06
N GLU A 81 5.93 -9.03 -0.84
CA GLU A 81 6.49 -10.32 -0.41
C GLU A 81 7.65 -10.18 0.60
N PHE A 82 8.26 -9.00 0.72
CA PHE A 82 9.33 -8.74 1.69
C PHE A 82 8.81 -8.25 3.06
N TYR A 83 7.49 -8.16 3.22
CA TYR A 83 6.88 -7.64 4.44
C TYR A 83 5.87 -8.62 5.03
N ASP A 84 5.77 -8.62 6.35
CA ASP A 84 4.63 -9.21 7.03
C ASP A 84 3.38 -8.36 6.75
N THR A 85 2.39 -8.97 6.08
CA THR A 85 1.18 -8.26 5.65
C THR A 85 0.39 -7.69 6.83
N ARG A 86 0.27 -8.45 7.94
CA ARG A 86 -0.45 -7.98 9.13
C ARG A 86 0.24 -6.75 9.70
N LYS A 87 1.57 -6.78 9.87
CA LYS A 87 2.33 -5.65 10.41
C LYS A 87 2.19 -4.40 9.55
N VAL A 88 2.22 -4.52 8.23
CA VAL A 88 2.00 -3.39 7.31
C VAL A 88 0.60 -2.80 7.52
N MET A 89 -0.43 -3.66 7.60
CA MET A 89 -1.80 -3.23 7.82
C MET A 89 -2.00 -2.55 9.18
N GLU A 90 -1.39 -3.08 10.24
CA GLU A 90 -1.41 -2.47 11.59
C GLU A 90 -0.76 -1.09 11.60
N ILE A 91 0.38 -0.91 10.92
CA ILE A 91 1.03 0.40 10.77
C ILE A 91 0.12 1.38 10.02
N CYS A 92 -0.47 0.94 8.91
CA CYS A 92 -1.38 1.77 8.12
C CYS A 92 -2.63 2.17 8.93
N ALA A 93 -3.23 1.22 9.65
CA ALA A 93 -4.36 1.47 10.53
C ALA A 93 -4.02 2.48 11.65
N ALA A 94 -2.88 2.29 12.32
CA ALA A 94 -2.44 3.17 13.39
C ALA A 94 -2.16 4.61 12.95
N THR A 95 -1.82 4.81 11.68
CA THR A 95 -1.46 6.12 11.11
C THR A 95 -2.57 6.74 10.26
N GLY A 96 -3.65 5.99 10.00
CA GLY A 96 -4.71 6.41 9.08
C GLY A 96 -4.30 6.38 7.60
N THR A 97 -3.12 5.85 7.28
CA THR A 97 -2.62 5.70 5.91
C THR A 97 -3.45 4.66 5.16
N VAL A 98 -3.90 4.98 3.94
CA VAL A 98 -4.57 4.02 3.06
C VAL A 98 -3.53 3.10 2.42
N LEU A 99 -3.65 1.79 2.62
CA LEU A 99 -2.83 0.83 1.89
C LEU A 99 -3.41 0.66 0.48
N HIS A 100 -2.81 1.28 -0.52
CA HIS A 100 -3.14 1.09 -1.93
C HIS A 100 -2.00 0.30 -2.59
N SER A 101 -1.95 -0.99 -2.29
CA SER A 101 -0.79 -1.82 -2.59
C SER A 101 -1.18 -3.17 -3.17
N ARG A 102 -0.21 -3.80 -3.84
CA ARG A 102 -0.25 -5.26 -3.95
C ARG A 102 -0.10 -5.88 -2.57
N VAL A 103 -0.74 -7.03 -2.35
CA VAL A 103 -0.63 -7.79 -1.11
C VAL A 103 -0.21 -9.21 -1.44
N ALA A 104 0.85 -9.71 -0.81
CA ALA A 104 1.43 -11.00 -1.16
C ALA A 104 0.45 -12.16 -0.88
N SER A 105 0.41 -13.11 -1.82
CA SER A 105 -0.24 -14.41 -1.64
C SER A 105 0.66 -15.38 -0.89
N LEU A 106 0.05 -16.38 -0.27
CA LEU A 106 0.76 -17.50 0.33
C LEU A 106 1.05 -18.59 -0.73
N PRO A 107 2.08 -19.44 -0.53
CA PRO A 107 2.35 -20.55 -1.42
C PRO A 107 1.15 -21.48 -1.57
N GLY A 108 0.74 -21.75 -2.81
CA GLY A 108 -0.40 -22.63 -3.12
C GLY A 108 -1.78 -22.06 -2.78
N GLU A 109 -1.86 -20.78 -2.42
CA GLU A 109 -3.13 -20.14 -2.09
C GLU A 109 -4.01 -19.97 -3.35
N THR A 110 -5.30 -20.31 -3.23
CA THR A 110 -6.29 -20.02 -4.28
C THR A 110 -6.80 -18.59 -4.14
N TRP A 111 -7.38 -18.01 -5.19
CA TRP A 111 -7.92 -16.65 -5.12
C TRP A 111 -9.04 -16.53 -4.06
N GLN A 112 -9.82 -17.59 -3.82
CA GLN A 112 -10.87 -17.62 -2.79
C GLN A 112 -10.28 -17.53 -1.38
N ASN A 113 -9.24 -18.33 -1.10
CA ASN A 113 -8.57 -18.32 0.20
C ASN A 113 -7.82 -17.00 0.41
N TYR A 114 -7.19 -16.49 -0.65
CA TYR A 114 -6.55 -15.18 -0.67
C TYR A 114 -7.51 -14.07 -0.26
N ILE A 115 -8.64 -13.91 -0.97
CA ILE A 115 -9.54 -12.79 -0.69
C ILE A 115 -10.15 -12.88 0.72
N ARG A 116 -10.50 -14.09 1.18
CA ARG A 116 -10.99 -14.32 2.55
C ARG A 116 -9.96 -13.95 3.61
N ARG A 117 -8.70 -14.35 3.42
CA ARG A 117 -7.60 -14.01 4.33
C ARG A 117 -7.36 -12.51 4.36
N ILE A 118 -7.28 -11.85 3.20
CA ILE A 118 -7.04 -10.41 3.13
C ILE A 118 -8.19 -9.62 3.73
N ALA A 119 -9.45 -10.02 3.49
CA ALA A 119 -10.60 -9.39 4.11
C ALA A 119 -10.63 -9.56 5.63
N ALA A 120 -10.32 -10.76 6.14
CA ALA A 120 -10.18 -11.00 7.58
C ALA A 120 -9.09 -10.11 8.21
N LEU A 121 -7.91 -10.04 7.60
CA LEU A 121 -6.83 -9.16 8.06
C LEU A 121 -7.26 -7.67 8.05
N THR A 122 -7.96 -7.24 7.01
CA THR A 122 -8.48 -5.87 6.90
C THR A 122 -9.41 -5.53 8.08
N ARG A 123 -10.37 -6.42 8.38
CA ARG A 123 -11.30 -6.26 9.50
C ARG A 123 -10.61 -6.30 10.87
N GLU A 124 -9.68 -7.23 11.06
CA GLU A 124 -8.99 -7.43 12.33
C GLU A 124 -8.04 -6.29 12.67
N THR A 125 -7.36 -5.72 11.67
CA THR A 125 -6.41 -4.63 11.86
C THR A 125 -7.06 -3.25 11.79
N GLY A 126 -8.24 -3.14 11.16
CA GLY A 126 -8.89 -1.85 10.88
C GLY A 126 -8.22 -1.05 9.77
N ALA A 127 -7.34 -1.67 8.98
CA ALA A 127 -6.65 -1.00 7.87
C ALA A 127 -7.62 -0.60 6.76
N ARG A 128 -7.39 0.57 6.15
CA ARG A 128 -8.09 0.99 4.93
C ARG A 128 -7.34 0.45 3.73
N LEU A 129 -7.91 -0.53 3.03
CA LEU A 129 -7.24 -1.22 1.91
C LEU A 129 -7.93 -0.93 0.58
N LEU A 130 -7.15 -0.45 -0.39
CA LEU A 130 -7.46 -0.51 -1.81
C LEU A 130 -6.62 -1.63 -2.42
N LEU A 131 -7.20 -2.82 -2.48
CA LEU A 131 -6.49 -4.04 -2.83
C LEU A 131 -6.12 -4.08 -4.32
N ARG A 132 -4.84 -4.28 -4.60
CA ARG A 132 -4.36 -4.74 -5.91
C ARG A 132 -4.00 -6.23 -5.79
N PRO A 133 -4.90 -7.15 -6.16
CA PRO A 133 -4.70 -8.57 -5.86
C PRO A 133 -3.51 -9.14 -6.64
N THR A 134 -2.76 -10.05 -6.01
CA THR A 134 -1.71 -10.84 -6.68
C THR A 134 -2.20 -12.20 -7.18
N LEU A 135 -3.35 -12.66 -6.66
CA LEU A 135 -4.09 -13.80 -7.16
C LEU A 135 -5.43 -13.31 -7.69
N PHE A 136 -5.69 -13.62 -8.95
CA PHE A 136 -6.86 -13.14 -9.68
C PHE A 136 -7.64 -14.31 -10.26
N PRO A 137 -8.97 -14.18 -10.40
CA PRO A 137 -9.78 -15.16 -11.09
C PRO A 137 -9.52 -15.18 -12.60
N GLU A 138 -9.88 -16.28 -13.25
CA GLU A 138 -9.62 -16.49 -14.69
C GLU A 138 -10.81 -16.11 -15.58
N SER A 139 -12.00 -16.01 -14.99
CA SER A 139 -13.24 -15.65 -15.67
C SER A 139 -13.90 -14.39 -15.09
N ARG A 140 -14.84 -13.82 -15.85
CA ARG A 140 -15.63 -12.67 -15.40
C ARG A 140 -16.59 -13.05 -14.28
N GLU A 141 -17.13 -14.26 -14.33
CA GLU A 141 -18.03 -14.82 -13.33
C GLU A 141 -17.32 -14.96 -11.98
N GLU A 142 -16.11 -15.54 -11.97
CA GLU A 142 -15.32 -15.63 -10.75
C GLU A 142 -14.81 -14.25 -10.29
N ALA A 143 -14.54 -13.31 -11.19
CA ALA A 143 -14.22 -11.93 -10.80
C ALA A 143 -15.39 -11.25 -10.06
N ALA A 144 -16.63 -11.49 -10.50
CA ALA A 144 -17.83 -11.03 -9.80
C ALA A 144 -17.98 -11.73 -8.43
N GLU A 145 -17.66 -13.03 -8.36
CA GLU A 145 -17.65 -13.78 -7.09
C GLU A 145 -16.61 -13.22 -6.11
N MET A 146 -15.39 -12.95 -6.56
CA MET A 146 -14.33 -12.34 -5.75
C MET A 146 -14.76 -10.98 -5.21
N GLN A 147 -15.41 -10.15 -6.04
CA GLN A 147 -15.97 -8.88 -5.60
C GLN A 147 -17.06 -9.06 -4.54
N ALA A 148 -17.98 -10.02 -4.73
CA ALA A 148 -19.04 -10.30 -3.77
C ALA A 148 -18.47 -10.77 -2.42
N LEU A 149 -17.50 -11.69 -2.43
CA LEU A 149 -16.82 -12.15 -1.22
C LEU A 149 -16.09 -11.02 -0.51
N TRP A 150 -15.45 -10.11 -1.25
CA TRP A 150 -14.81 -8.94 -0.66
C TRP A 150 -15.82 -8.10 0.13
N HIS A 151 -16.96 -7.75 -0.47
CA HIS A 151 -18.01 -6.98 0.19
C HIS A 151 -18.71 -7.72 1.34
N GLU A 152 -18.76 -9.06 1.31
CA GLU A 152 -19.30 -9.85 2.42
C GLU A 152 -18.39 -9.81 3.66
N TYR A 153 -17.07 -9.82 3.47
CA TYR A 153 -16.11 -9.98 4.56
C TYR A 153 -15.48 -8.68 5.09
N THR A 154 -15.63 -7.55 4.38
CA THR A 154 -15.14 -6.22 4.80
C THR A 154 -16.27 -5.26 5.09
#